data_AF-A0A3A5VAW6-F1
#
_entry.id   AF-A0A3A5VAW6-F1
#
_cell.length_a   1.000
_cell.length_b   1.000
_cell.length_c   1.000
_cell.angle_alpha   90.00
_cell.angle_beta   90.00
_cell.angle_gamma   90.00
#
_symmetry.space_group_name_H-M   'P 1'
#
loop_
_entity.id
_entity.type
_entity.pdbx_description
1 polymer ?
#
loop_
_entity_poly.entity_id
_entity_poly.type
_entity_poly.pdbx_seq_one_letter_code
_entity_poly.pdbx_strand_id
1 'polypeptide(L)'
;MPTLWIVGRSVSDPCFEALSGLKLSSQPEGCDTAVVFVDGEGRSDLSTLTNSVERMQATLDDIEQCTIDRLMVVTDFSSLVGRRWKQHQSTWESNLGVSLESVDGMGALIVEILAKSAALKGMKVLILRRNQLNTELLGRWMKKAASLSDAEYAAMQDGEIPDLDGWVVMNHDPSGEFASAIDPLGWIR
;
A
#
# COMPACT_ATOMS: atom_id res chain seq x y z
N MET A 1 8.91 9.11 18.46
CA MET A 1 9.51 8.38 17.32
C MET A 1 8.43 7.44 16.82
N PRO A 2 8.06 7.47 15.53
CA PRO A 2 6.94 6.67 15.05
C PRO A 2 7.21 5.18 15.27
N THR A 3 6.22 4.47 15.80
CA THR A 3 6.28 3.01 15.96
C THR A 3 5.41 2.35 14.90
N LEU A 4 6.03 1.51 14.08
CA LEU A 4 5.40 0.78 13.00
C LEU A 4 5.08 -0.64 13.43
N TRP A 5 3.81 -1.01 13.35
CA TRP A 5 3.40 -2.40 13.43
C TRP A 5 3.55 -3.06 12.06
N ILE A 6 4.40 -4.08 11.97
CA ILE A 6 4.67 -4.80 10.72
C ILE A 6 3.83 -6.07 10.67
N VAL A 7 3.03 -6.21 9.61
CA VAL A 7 2.15 -7.36 9.38
C VAL A 7 2.51 -8.04 8.06
N GLY A 8 2.62 -9.36 8.09
CA GLY A 8 2.89 -10.17 6.90
C GLY A 8 4.37 -10.35 6.55
N ARG A 9 5.28 -9.74 7.33
CA ARG A 9 6.74 -9.96 7.25
C ARG A 9 7.35 -9.95 8.65
N SER A 10 8.51 -10.58 8.80
CA SER A 10 9.29 -10.48 10.04
C SER A 10 9.87 -9.08 10.21
N VAL A 11 9.83 -8.51 11.42
CA VAL A 11 10.52 -7.23 11.74
C VAL A 11 12.05 -7.32 11.55
N SER A 12 12.60 -8.53 11.43
CA SER A 12 14.00 -8.79 11.11
C SER A 12 14.29 -8.94 9.61
N ASP A 13 13.31 -8.70 8.74
CA ASP A 13 13.49 -8.77 7.30
C ASP A 13 14.53 -7.72 6.84
N PRO A 14 15.54 -8.10 6.03
CA PRO A 14 16.58 -7.18 5.55
C PRO A 14 16.03 -5.95 4.82
N CYS A 15 14.81 -6.00 4.28
CA CYS A 15 14.17 -4.84 3.65
C CYS A 15 13.97 -3.66 4.61
N PHE A 16 14.01 -3.91 5.92
CA PHE A 16 13.88 -2.91 6.97
C PHE A 16 15.21 -2.32 7.45
N GLU A 17 16.37 -2.79 6.97
CA GLU A 17 17.67 -2.21 7.33
C GLU A 17 17.76 -0.72 6.97
N ALA A 18 17.03 -0.29 5.94
CA ALA A 18 16.92 1.11 5.51
C ALA A 18 16.05 1.99 6.44
N LEU A 19 15.31 1.41 7.39
CA LEU A 19 14.40 2.12 8.31
C LEU A 19 15.08 2.65 9.57
N SER A 20 16.32 3.16 9.44
CA SER A 20 17.00 3.79 10.57
C SER A 20 16.17 4.94 11.17
N GLY A 21 15.90 4.87 12.47
CA GLY A 21 15.12 5.87 13.21
C GLY A 21 13.61 5.61 13.31
N LEU A 22 13.12 4.43 12.91
CA LEU A 22 11.76 3.97 13.20
C LEU A 22 11.81 2.78 14.17
N LYS A 23 10.81 2.68 15.06
CA LYS A 23 10.66 1.51 15.93
C LYS A 23 9.74 0.51 15.22
N LEU A 24 10.19 -0.73 15.05
CA LEU A 24 9.36 -1.79 14.45
C LEU A 24 8.79 -2.67 15.55
N SER A 25 7.55 -3.08 15.40
CA SER A 25 6.83 -3.97 16.31
C SER A 25 6.13 -5.06 15.51
N SER A 26 6.06 -6.27 16.05
CA SER A 26 5.18 -7.34 15.55
C SER A 26 3.80 -7.33 16.21
N GLN A 27 3.58 -6.42 17.16
CA GLN A 27 2.34 -6.27 17.94
C GLN A 27 1.75 -4.87 17.75
N PRO A 28 0.42 -4.72 17.74
CA PRO A 28 -0.24 -3.44 17.47
C PRO A 28 -0.12 -2.42 18.63
N GLU A 29 0.10 -2.86 19.88
CA GLU A 29 0.05 -1.98 21.04
C GLU A 29 1.16 -0.91 21.04
N GLY A 30 0.74 0.34 21.20
CA GLY A 30 1.65 1.50 21.21
C GLY A 30 2.23 1.85 19.83
N CYS A 31 1.67 1.30 18.75
CA CYS A 31 2.01 1.67 17.39
C CYS A 31 1.13 2.82 16.89
N ASP A 32 1.72 3.70 16.09
CA ASP A 32 1.03 4.82 15.44
C ASP A 32 0.55 4.41 14.04
N THR A 33 1.25 3.48 13.40
CA THR A 33 1.00 3.11 12.01
C THR A 33 1.10 1.60 11.82
N ALA A 34 0.12 1.02 11.14
CA ALA A 34 0.17 -0.35 10.63
C ALA A 34 0.81 -0.37 9.24
N VAL A 35 1.71 -1.32 8.98
CA VAL A 35 2.31 -1.59 7.67
C VAL A 35 1.99 -3.03 7.30
N VAL A 36 1.06 -3.20 6.37
CA VAL A 36 0.56 -4.51 5.94
C VAL A 36 1.18 -4.87 4.61
N PHE A 37 1.96 -5.93 4.61
CA PHE A 37 2.49 -6.55 3.40
C PHE A 37 1.46 -7.53 2.87
N VAL A 38 1.01 -7.30 1.64
CA VAL A 38 0.10 -8.20 0.91
C VAL A 38 0.78 -8.84 -0.30
N ASP A 39 2.11 -8.65 -0.43
CA ASP A 39 2.90 -9.41 -1.37
C ASP A 39 2.99 -10.87 -0.89
N GLY A 40 2.59 -11.80 -1.76
CA GLY A 40 2.64 -13.22 -1.44
C GLY A 40 4.07 -13.70 -1.23
N GLU A 41 4.36 -14.32 -0.09
CA GLU A 41 5.64 -15.05 0.11
C GLU A 41 5.69 -16.39 -0.66
N GLY A 42 4.74 -16.66 -1.55
CA GLY A 42 4.56 -17.94 -2.22
C GLY A 42 4.23 -17.80 -3.71
N ARG A 43 4.38 -18.90 -4.44
CA ARG A 43 3.96 -19.03 -5.84
C ARG A 43 2.51 -18.57 -5.97
N SER A 44 2.21 -17.80 -7.02
CA SER A 44 0.91 -17.29 -7.45
C SER A 44 -0.19 -18.37 -7.42
N ASP A 45 -0.80 -18.56 -6.26
CA ASP A 45 -1.89 -19.51 -6.00
C ASP A 45 -2.99 -18.87 -5.14
N LEU A 46 -4.17 -19.50 -5.14
CA LEU A 46 -5.34 -19.05 -4.39
C LEU A 46 -5.10 -18.93 -2.88
N SER A 47 -4.13 -19.64 -2.32
CA SER A 47 -3.83 -19.56 -0.88
C SER A 47 -3.18 -18.23 -0.52
N THR A 48 -2.34 -17.70 -1.42
CA THR A 48 -1.72 -16.38 -1.30
C THR A 48 -2.76 -15.26 -1.25
N LEU A 49 -3.82 -15.39 -2.06
CA LEU A 49 -4.98 -14.49 -2.06
C LEU A 49 -5.71 -14.51 -0.72
N THR A 50 -6.13 -15.69 -0.28
CA THR A 50 -6.87 -15.86 0.98
C THR A 50 -6.07 -15.29 2.15
N ASN A 51 -4.78 -15.62 2.22
CA ASN A 51 -3.89 -15.12 3.26
C ASN A 51 -3.78 -13.58 3.26
N SER A 52 -3.76 -12.95 2.09
CA SER A 52 -3.65 -11.48 1.98
C SER A 52 -4.93 -10.78 2.43
N VAL A 53 -6.09 -11.31 2.04
CA VAL A 53 -7.40 -10.78 2.45
C VAL A 53 -7.62 -10.98 3.95
N GLU A 54 -7.40 -12.19 4.46
CA GLU A 54 -7.55 -12.51 5.88
C GLU A 54 -6.60 -11.67 6.74
N ARG A 55 -5.35 -11.50 6.29
CA ARG A 55 -4.37 -10.63 6.96
C ARG A 55 -4.84 -9.18 7.02
N MET A 56 -5.32 -8.64 5.89
CA MET A 56 -5.83 -7.27 5.84
C MET A 56 -7.06 -7.09 6.75
N GLN A 57 -8.00 -8.05 6.73
CA GLN A 57 -9.18 -8.02 7.58
C GLN A 57 -8.81 -8.07 9.07
N ALA A 58 -7.99 -9.04 9.48
CA ALA A 58 -7.51 -9.15 10.86
C ALA A 58 -6.77 -7.88 11.30
N THR A 59 -5.95 -7.30 10.42
CA THR A 59 -5.27 -6.03 10.72
C THR A 59 -6.27 -4.89 10.95
N LEU A 60 -7.30 -4.78 10.11
CA LEU A 60 -8.32 -3.75 10.29
C LEU A 60 -9.10 -3.94 11.60
N ASP A 61 -9.42 -5.18 11.96
CA ASP A 61 -10.10 -5.50 13.22
C ASP A 61 -9.24 -5.13 14.44
N ASP A 62 -7.94 -5.37 14.38
CA ASP A 62 -6.98 -4.98 15.43
C ASP A 62 -6.81 -3.45 15.50
N ILE A 63 -6.78 -2.77 14.35
CA ILE A 63 -6.68 -1.30 14.29
C ILE A 63 -7.91 -0.66 14.95
N GLU A 64 -9.12 -1.18 14.72
CA GLU A 64 -10.34 -0.66 15.36
C GLU A 64 -10.29 -0.73 16.90
N GLN A 65 -9.45 -1.60 17.45
CA GLN A 65 -9.26 -1.78 18.90
C GLN A 65 -8.05 -1.00 19.45
N CYS A 66 -7.25 -0.38 18.58
CA CYS A 66 -6.00 0.28 18.93
C CYS A 66 -6.01 1.78 18.57
N THR A 67 -4.95 2.51 18.93
CA THR A 67 -4.78 3.94 18.61
C THR A 67 -4.08 4.19 17.28
N ILE A 68 -4.16 3.25 16.34
CA ILE A 68 -3.49 3.34 15.04
C ILE A 68 -4.32 4.24 14.12
N ASP A 69 -3.75 5.37 13.68
CA ASP A 69 -4.44 6.35 12.84
C ASP A 69 -4.09 6.23 11.35
N ARG A 70 -3.01 5.48 11.05
CA ARG A 70 -2.45 5.35 9.71
C ARG A 70 -2.26 3.89 9.32
N LEU A 71 -2.60 3.59 8.08
CA LEU A 71 -2.43 2.29 7.46
C LEU A 71 -1.63 2.42 6.17
N MET A 72 -0.50 1.72 6.12
CA MET A 72 0.28 1.54 4.90
C MET A 72 0.04 0.13 4.37
N VAL A 73 -0.35 0.02 3.11
CA VAL A 73 -0.47 -1.25 2.41
C VAL A 73 0.67 -1.37 1.41
N VAL A 74 1.51 -2.38 1.55
CA VAL A 74 2.61 -2.67 0.62
C VAL A 74 2.19 -3.82 -0.29
N THR A 75 2.12 -3.55 -1.59
CA THR A 75 1.72 -4.51 -2.62
C THR A 75 2.66 -4.45 -3.82
N ASP A 76 2.60 -5.46 -4.68
CA ASP A 76 3.27 -5.46 -5.97
C ASP A 76 2.30 -5.22 -7.14
N PHE A 77 2.82 -5.26 -8.37
CA PHE A 77 2.04 -5.13 -9.61
C PHE A 77 1.50 -6.47 -10.13
N SER A 78 1.83 -7.61 -9.49
CA SER A 78 1.32 -8.93 -9.93
C SER A 78 -0.20 -9.00 -9.84
N SER A 79 -0.77 -8.17 -8.97
CA SER A 79 -2.20 -7.95 -8.86
C SER A 79 -2.86 -7.16 -10.00
N LEU A 80 -2.12 -6.79 -11.02
CA LEU A 80 -2.63 -6.13 -12.22
C LEU A 80 -2.50 -7.02 -13.46
N VAL A 81 -2.16 -8.30 -13.30
CA VAL A 81 -2.20 -9.28 -14.41
C VAL A 81 -3.63 -9.42 -14.96
N GLY A 82 -4.64 -8.90 -14.26
CA GLY A 82 -5.92 -8.55 -14.85
C GLY A 82 -5.89 -7.20 -15.56
N ARG A 83 -5.84 -7.23 -16.89
CA ARG A 83 -5.78 -6.00 -17.71
C ARG A 83 -7.10 -5.23 -17.58
N ARG A 84 -7.12 -4.26 -16.67
CA ARG A 84 -8.01 -3.09 -16.71
C ARG A 84 -7.90 -2.50 -18.12
N TRP A 85 -8.99 -2.55 -18.90
CA TRP A 85 -8.96 -2.51 -20.36
C TRP A 85 -8.05 -1.40 -20.92
N LYS A 86 -6.89 -1.81 -21.46
CA LYS A 86 -5.97 -0.95 -22.23
C LYS A 86 -6.48 -0.96 -23.68
N GLN A 87 -6.86 0.18 -24.24
CA GLN A 87 -6.76 0.30 -25.69
C GLN A 87 -5.29 0.10 -26.04
N HIS A 88 -4.98 -0.73 -27.04
CA HIS A 88 -3.68 -1.39 -27.27
C HIS A 88 -2.43 -0.49 -27.31
N GLN A 89 -2.59 0.84 -27.25
CA GLN A 89 -1.55 1.87 -27.40
C GLN A 89 -1.56 2.97 -26.32
N SER A 90 -2.47 2.95 -25.34
CA SER A 90 -2.56 4.02 -24.33
C SER A 90 -1.85 3.63 -23.03
N THR A 91 -1.13 4.57 -22.42
CA THR A 91 -0.70 4.48 -21.02
C THR A 91 -1.93 4.49 -20.12
N TRP A 92 -1.89 3.78 -18.99
CA TRP A 92 -3.00 3.78 -18.06
C TRP A 92 -3.02 5.09 -17.24
N GLU A 93 -4.22 5.60 -16.98
CA GLU A 93 -4.48 6.79 -16.15
C GLU A 93 -5.59 6.50 -15.12
N SER A 94 -5.45 7.09 -13.94
CA SER A 94 -6.32 6.95 -12.75
C SER A 94 -7.82 7.16 -12.99
N ASN A 95 -8.17 7.98 -13.99
CA ASN A 95 -9.54 8.36 -14.33
C ASN A 95 -10.28 7.31 -15.19
N LEU A 96 -9.62 6.27 -15.68
CA LEU A 96 -10.17 5.31 -16.66
C LEU A 96 -10.93 4.11 -16.04
N GLY A 97 -11.28 4.18 -14.75
CA GLY A 97 -11.75 3.08 -13.90
C GLY A 97 -12.52 1.91 -14.57
N VAL A 98 -11.87 0.75 -14.73
CA VAL A 98 -12.54 -0.55 -14.91
C VAL A 98 -11.61 -1.74 -14.61
N SER A 99 -12.12 -2.81 -13.98
CA SER A 99 -11.39 -4.05 -13.64
C SER A 99 -12.21 -5.30 -13.92
N LEU A 100 -11.71 -6.25 -14.72
CA LEU A 100 -12.24 -7.61 -14.84
C LEU A 100 -11.12 -8.64 -15.11
N GLU A 101 -11.19 -9.76 -14.39
CA GLU A 101 -10.38 -11.00 -14.40
C GLU A 101 -8.90 -10.95 -13.96
N SER A 102 -8.57 -11.57 -12.81
CA SER A 102 -7.31 -12.31 -12.58
C SER A 102 -7.31 -12.92 -11.17
N VAL A 103 -6.86 -14.17 -11.03
CA VAL A 103 -6.65 -14.82 -9.71
C VAL A 103 -5.56 -14.09 -8.92
N ASP A 104 -4.55 -13.55 -9.60
CA ASP A 104 -3.52 -12.71 -8.99
C ASP A 104 -4.02 -11.26 -8.77
N GLY A 105 -4.98 -10.79 -9.60
CA GLY A 105 -5.46 -9.40 -9.58
C GLY A 105 -6.74 -9.07 -8.84
N MET A 106 -7.52 -10.07 -8.44
CA MET A 106 -8.65 -9.86 -7.52
C MET A 106 -8.17 -9.62 -6.09
N GLY A 107 -7.01 -10.16 -5.69
CA GLY A 107 -6.52 -10.05 -4.32
C GLY A 107 -6.15 -8.64 -3.93
N ALA A 108 -5.27 -7.99 -4.68
CA ALA A 108 -4.98 -6.60 -4.38
C ALA A 108 -6.19 -5.70 -4.68
N LEU A 109 -7.10 -6.06 -5.59
CA LEU A 109 -8.36 -5.32 -5.74
C LEU A 109 -9.19 -5.37 -4.44
N ILE A 110 -9.33 -6.54 -3.82
CA ILE A 110 -10.04 -6.68 -2.54
C ILE A 110 -9.29 -5.91 -1.44
N VAL A 111 -7.97 -6.01 -1.39
CA VAL A 111 -7.16 -5.23 -0.44
C VAL A 111 -7.32 -3.73 -0.67
N GLU A 112 -7.34 -3.26 -1.92
CA GLU A 112 -7.61 -1.87 -2.29
C GLU A 112 -9.00 -1.43 -1.84
N ILE A 113 -10.02 -2.28 -2.02
CA ILE A 113 -11.37 -2.02 -1.53
C ILE A 113 -11.38 -1.91 0.00
N LEU A 114 -10.70 -2.82 0.71
CA LEU A 114 -10.59 -2.79 2.17
C LEU A 114 -9.83 -1.55 2.65
N ALA A 115 -8.75 -1.19 1.98
CA ALA A 115 -7.97 0.01 2.23
C ALA A 115 -8.81 1.28 2.00
N LYS A 116 -9.55 1.35 0.87
CA LYS A 116 -10.48 2.45 0.60
C LYS A 116 -11.60 2.53 1.63
N SER A 117 -12.13 1.38 2.07
CA SER A 117 -13.14 1.33 3.13
C SER A 117 -12.59 1.88 4.46
N ALA A 118 -11.35 1.55 4.82
CA ALA A 118 -10.68 2.10 5.99
C ALA A 118 -10.48 3.62 5.89
N ALA A 119 -10.09 4.12 4.70
CA ALA A 119 -10.00 5.54 4.42
C ALA A 119 -11.34 6.27 4.60
N LEU A 120 -12.44 5.69 4.09
CA LEU A 120 -13.79 6.24 4.26
C LEU A 120 -14.25 6.28 5.73
N LYS A 121 -13.67 5.44 6.59
CA LYS A 121 -13.88 5.47 8.05
C LYS A 121 -12.99 6.52 8.76
N GLY A 122 -12.20 7.30 8.03
CA GLY A 122 -11.37 8.39 8.56
C GLY A 122 -9.90 8.02 8.81
N MET A 123 -9.46 6.84 8.40
CA MET A 123 -8.06 6.41 8.53
C MET A 123 -7.17 7.01 7.46
N LYS A 124 -5.93 7.35 7.79
CA LYS A 124 -4.95 7.82 6.80
C LYS A 124 -4.35 6.61 6.09
N VAL A 125 -4.83 6.33 4.88
CA VAL A 125 -4.40 5.17 4.10
C VAL A 125 -3.39 5.58 3.04
N LEU A 126 -2.28 4.85 2.96
CA LEU A 126 -1.27 4.94 1.91
C LEU A 126 -1.04 3.56 1.29
N ILE A 127 -1.12 3.46 -0.04
CA ILE A 127 -0.73 2.25 -0.77
C ILE A 127 0.62 2.49 -1.43
N LEU A 128 1.57 1.63 -1.07
CA LEU A 128 2.92 1.57 -1.60
C LEU A 128 3.00 0.42 -2.61
N ARG A 129 2.94 0.74 -3.90
CA ARG A 129 3.08 -0.26 -4.97
C ARG A 129 4.51 -0.26 -5.49
N ARG A 130 5.13 -1.44 -5.45
CA ARG A 130 6.52 -1.61 -5.89
C ARG A 130 6.69 -2.77 -6.85
N ASN A 131 7.69 -2.65 -7.72
CA ASN A 131 8.28 -3.82 -8.36
C ASN A 131 9.21 -4.53 -7.35
N GLN A 132 9.35 -5.85 -7.43
CA GLN A 132 10.04 -6.72 -6.47
C GLN A 132 11.53 -6.37 -6.23
N LEU A 133 12.11 -5.46 -7.03
CA LEU A 133 13.54 -5.22 -7.15
C LEU A 133 14.14 -4.11 -6.28
N ASN A 134 13.37 -3.34 -5.49
CA ASN A 134 13.93 -2.19 -4.75
C ASN A 134 13.45 -2.03 -3.30
N THR A 135 14.14 -2.73 -2.38
CA THR A 135 13.89 -2.67 -0.92
C THR A 135 14.32 -1.35 -0.29
N GLU A 136 15.42 -0.74 -0.75
CA GLU A 136 15.91 0.54 -0.24
C GLU A 136 14.89 1.66 -0.47
N LEU A 137 14.30 1.72 -1.67
CA LEU A 137 13.26 2.69 -2.01
C LEU A 137 12.02 2.51 -1.14
N LEU A 138 11.59 1.26 -0.92
CA LEU A 138 10.46 0.97 -0.04
C LEU A 138 10.72 1.47 1.38
N GLY A 139 11.93 1.24 1.91
CA GLY A 139 12.35 1.76 3.21
C GLY A 139 12.20 3.28 3.29
N ARG A 140 12.69 4.01 2.28
CA ARG A 140 12.56 5.47 2.24
C ARG A 140 11.11 5.94 2.16
N TRP A 141 10.26 5.26 1.39
CA TRP A 141 8.83 5.56 1.35
C TRP A 141 8.12 5.31 2.67
N MET A 142 8.33 4.15 3.29
CA MET A 142 7.74 3.84 4.59
C MET A 142 8.17 4.88 5.63
N LYS A 143 9.44 5.29 5.61
CA LYS A 143 9.94 6.35 6.48
C LYS A 143 9.26 7.70 6.23
N LYS A 144 9.15 8.14 4.98
CA LYS A 144 8.47 9.40 4.64
C LYS A 144 6.99 9.33 5.03
N ALA A 145 6.30 8.26 4.65
CA ALA A 145 4.89 8.01 4.98
C ALA A 145 4.63 8.03 6.49
N ALA A 146 5.52 7.44 7.30
CA ALA A 146 5.39 7.40 8.75
C ALA A 146 5.56 8.79 9.38
N SER A 147 6.31 9.66 8.72
CA SER A 147 6.62 11.01 9.19
C SER A 147 5.67 12.09 8.70
N LEU A 148 4.69 11.75 7.85
CA LEU A 148 3.77 12.75 7.29
C LEU A 148 2.98 13.45 8.39
N SER A 149 2.94 14.77 8.32
CA SER A 149 1.94 15.56 9.03
C SER A 149 0.57 15.41 8.37
N ASP A 150 -0.48 15.76 9.11
CA ASP A 150 -1.86 15.72 8.60
C ASP A 150 -2.06 16.66 7.42
N ALA A 151 -1.37 17.82 7.43
CA ALA A 151 -1.41 18.78 6.34
C ALA A 151 -0.72 18.24 5.07
N GLU A 152 0.44 17.58 5.21
CA GLU A 152 1.11 16.94 4.07
C GLU A 152 0.27 15.81 3.50
N TYR A 153 -0.35 14.99 4.36
CA TYR A 153 -1.23 13.90 3.91
C TYR A 153 -2.46 14.44 3.16
N ALA A 154 -3.14 15.46 3.71
CA ALA A 154 -4.30 16.07 3.08
C ALA A 154 -3.95 16.72 1.72
N ALA A 155 -2.76 17.32 1.59
CA ALA A 155 -2.30 17.92 0.33
C ALA A 155 -2.00 16.88 -0.77
N MET A 156 -1.85 15.60 -0.40
CA MET A 156 -1.68 14.50 -1.34
C MET A 156 -3.00 13.90 -1.81
N GLN A 157 -4.12 14.26 -1.19
CA GLN A 157 -5.44 13.84 -1.61
C GLN A 157 -5.96 14.79 -2.68
N ASP A 158 -6.68 14.23 -3.64
CA ASP A 158 -7.40 14.99 -4.66
C ASP A 158 -8.74 14.30 -4.90
N GLY A 159 -9.82 14.93 -4.46
CA GLY A 159 -11.17 14.40 -4.61
C GLY A 159 -11.65 14.36 -6.07
N GLU A 160 -10.96 15.02 -6.99
CA GLU A 160 -11.24 14.94 -8.43
C GLU A 160 -10.60 13.71 -9.08
N ILE A 161 -9.63 13.07 -8.41
CA ILE A 161 -8.93 11.88 -8.88
C ILE A 161 -9.42 10.66 -8.07
N PRO A 162 -10.09 9.68 -8.70
CA PRO A 162 -10.64 8.51 -7.99
C PRO A 162 -9.62 7.70 -7.15
N ASP A 163 -8.34 7.71 -7.55
CA ASP A 163 -7.22 7.08 -6.84
C ASP A 163 -6.77 7.86 -5.59
N LEU A 164 -7.11 9.15 -5.50
CA LEU A 164 -6.73 10.04 -4.40
C LEU A 164 -7.94 10.48 -3.54
N ASP A 165 -9.12 9.93 -3.83
CA ASP A 165 -10.37 10.15 -3.11
C ASP A 165 -10.35 9.46 -1.72
N GLY A 166 -9.78 10.16 -0.74
CA GLY A 166 -9.72 9.76 0.67
C GLY A 166 -8.49 8.91 1.04
N TRP A 167 -7.63 8.56 0.09
CA TRP A 167 -6.44 7.72 0.29
C TRP A 167 -5.32 8.16 -0.67
N VAL A 168 -4.11 7.63 -0.49
CA VAL A 168 -2.94 8.01 -1.30
C VAL A 168 -2.33 6.76 -1.92
N VAL A 169 -2.03 6.81 -3.22
CA VAL A 169 -1.35 5.72 -3.93
C VAL A 169 -0.02 6.17 -4.50
N MET A 170 1.03 5.41 -4.22
CA MET A 170 2.38 5.65 -4.72
C MET A 170 2.85 4.45 -5.53
N ASN A 171 3.09 4.64 -6.83
CA ASN A 171 3.50 3.59 -7.75
C ASN A 171 4.94 3.81 -8.24
N HIS A 172 5.83 2.85 -7.99
CA HIS A 172 7.13 2.83 -8.66
C HIS A 172 7.19 1.68 -9.64
N ASP A 173 6.74 1.98 -10.85
CA ASP A 173 6.83 1.12 -12.01
C ASP A 173 7.93 1.63 -12.96
N PRO A 174 9.10 0.95 -13.02
CA PRO A 174 10.18 1.31 -13.94
C PRO A 174 9.79 1.23 -15.41
N SER A 175 8.73 0.49 -15.76
CA SER A 175 8.26 0.37 -17.14
C SER A 175 7.41 1.56 -17.59
N GLY A 176 6.96 2.39 -16.65
CA GLY A 176 6.06 3.52 -16.91
C GLY A 176 4.66 3.11 -17.34
N GLU A 177 4.30 1.83 -17.23
CA GLU A 177 2.98 1.30 -17.56
C GLU A 177 1.93 1.76 -16.53
N PHE A 178 2.32 1.84 -15.25
CA PHE A 178 1.47 2.21 -14.12
C PHE A 178 1.91 3.55 -13.51
N ALA A 179 1.61 4.65 -14.19
CA ALA A 179 1.85 5.99 -13.66
C ALA A 179 0.90 6.29 -12.48
N SER A 180 1.43 6.89 -11.41
CA SER A 180 0.61 7.50 -10.35
C SER A 180 0.52 9.02 -10.56
N ALA A 181 -0.59 9.62 -10.12
CA ALA A 181 -0.76 11.07 -10.08
C ALA A 181 0.32 11.76 -9.19
N ILE A 182 0.85 11.02 -8.21
CA ILE A 182 1.95 11.46 -7.35
C ILE A 182 3.26 10.86 -7.90
N ASP A 183 4.25 11.70 -8.19
CA ASP A 183 5.62 11.23 -8.48
C ASP A 183 6.30 10.80 -7.17
N PRO A 184 6.47 9.49 -6.93
CA PRO A 184 6.94 9.02 -5.65
C PRO A 184 8.46 9.15 -5.51
N LEU A 185 9.21 9.42 -6.58
CA LEU A 185 10.65 9.71 -6.55
C LEU A 185 10.92 11.19 -6.24
N GLY A 186 10.10 12.10 -6.78
CA GLY A 186 10.09 13.51 -6.41
C GLY A 186 9.74 13.72 -4.93
N TRP A 187 8.94 12.83 -4.35
CA TRP A 187 8.43 12.91 -2.98
C TRP A 187 9.42 12.49 -1.87
N ILE A 188 10.42 11.68 -2.19
CA ILE A 188 11.46 11.24 -1.22
C ILE A 188 12.61 12.26 -1.10
N ARG A 189 12.66 13.28 -1.97
CA ARG A 189 13.77 14.23 -2.03
C ARG A 189 13.90 15.11 -0.79
#